data_AF-A0A7W4EBU8-F1
#
_entry.id   AF-A0A7W4EBU8-F1
#
_cell.length_a   1.000
_cell.length_b   1.000
_cell.length_c   1.000
_cell.angle_alpha   90.00
_cell.angle_beta   90.00
_cell.angle_gamma   90.00
#
_symmetry.space_group_name_H-M   'P 1'
#
loop_
_entity.id
_entity.type
_entity.pdbx_description
1 polymer ?
#
loop_
_entity_poly.entity_id
_entity_poly.type
_entity_poly.pdbx_seq_one_letter_code
_entity_poly.pdbx_strand_id
1 'polypeptide(L)'
;MIPIIMQILPHTTCSGRGEIMLRCEKASLTPNLQIQIQSAFSTLSKNPDTHIVFDTHKDPIADWIYIYAQAKQLDALLKGTLEPNISDLKNGILSSIYFAYEEGEMGDPEQTIKLLSQNGLESYLLTA
;
A
#
# COMPACT_ATOMS: atom_id res chain seq x y z
N MET A 1 3.13 -0.64 16.75
CA MET A 1 1.93 -0.14 16.03
C MET A 1 2.43 0.42 14.72
N ILE A 2 1.88 0.03 13.56
CA ILE A 2 2.36 0.50 12.26
C ILE A 2 1.41 1.59 11.77
N PRO A 3 1.89 2.81 11.51
CA PRO A 3 1.07 3.89 10.98
C PRO A 3 0.74 3.65 9.50
N ILE A 4 -0.49 3.99 9.13
CA ILE A 4 -0.99 4.09 7.76
C ILE A 4 -1.32 5.55 7.53
N ILE A 5 -0.68 6.14 6.54
CA ILE A 5 -0.84 7.54 6.17
C ILE A 5 -1.55 7.57 4.82
N MET A 6 -2.77 8.06 4.81
CA MET A 6 -3.58 8.20 3.60
C MET A 6 -3.59 9.65 3.15
N GLN A 7 -3.38 9.89 1.86
CA GLN A 7 -3.37 11.21 1.25
C GLN A 7 -4.34 11.25 0.07
N ILE A 8 -5.22 12.24 0.07
CA ILE A 8 -6.09 12.53 -1.08
C ILE A 8 -5.33 13.48 -2.02
N LEU A 9 -5.07 13.03 -3.24
CA LEU A 9 -4.45 13.81 -4.30
C LEU A 9 -5.53 14.59 -5.06
N PRO A 10 -5.26 15.84 -5.45
CA PRO A 10 -6.22 16.60 -6.25
C PRO A 10 -6.47 15.89 -7.59
N HIS A 11 -7.72 15.90 -8.06
CA HIS A 11 -8.13 15.27 -9.31
C HIS A 11 -7.68 16.10 -10.52
N THR A 12 -6.37 16.21 -10.72
CA THR A 12 -5.78 17.08 -11.77
C THR A 12 -5.63 16.39 -13.11
N THR A 13 -5.59 15.06 -13.13
CA THR A 13 -5.17 14.28 -14.31
C THR A 13 -6.20 13.26 -14.80
N CYS A 14 -7.34 13.09 -14.12
CA CYS A 14 -8.37 12.08 -14.41
C CYS A 14 -7.78 10.68 -14.69
N SER A 15 -6.65 10.38 -14.07
CA SER A 15 -5.82 9.22 -14.42
C SER A 15 -6.22 7.96 -13.66
N GLY A 16 -7.09 8.12 -12.66
CA GLY A 16 -7.49 7.03 -11.77
C GLY A 16 -6.36 6.64 -10.82
N ARG A 17 -5.32 7.48 -10.66
CA ARG A 17 -4.04 7.07 -10.07
C ARG A 17 -4.18 6.80 -8.58
N GLY A 18 -3.62 5.68 -8.15
CA GLY A 18 -3.35 5.40 -6.76
C GLY A 18 -1.94 4.85 -6.57
N GLU A 19 -1.40 5.05 -5.38
CA GLU A 19 -0.03 4.70 -5.01
C GLU A 19 -0.04 4.13 -3.60
N ILE A 20 0.66 3.01 -3.39
CA ILE A 20 1.03 2.52 -2.07
C ILE A 20 2.55 2.56 -1.96
N MET A 21 3.04 3.13 -0.88
CA MET A 21 4.45 3.06 -0.50
C MET A 21 4.56 2.39 0.86
N LEU A 22 5.23 1.24 0.89
CA LEU A 22 5.53 0.52 2.12
C LEU A 22 6.93 0.90 2.57
N ARG A 23 7.04 1.50 3.77
CA ARG A 23 8.33 1.76 4.40
C ARG A 23 8.71 0.56 5.24
N CYS A 24 9.90 0.07 5.02
CA CYS A 24 10.50 -0.99 5.79
C CYS A 24 11.67 -0.49 6.64
N GLU A 25 11.94 -1.21 7.74
CA GLU A 25 13.17 -1.03 8.48
C GLU A 25 14.38 -1.29 7.57
N LYS A 26 15.48 -0.61 7.86
CA LYS A 26 16.69 -0.67 7.05
C LYS A 26 17.24 -2.10 6.98
N ALA A 27 17.59 -2.54 5.77
CA ALA A 27 18.16 -3.86 5.48
C ALA A 27 17.20 -5.04 5.75
N SER A 28 15.93 -4.76 6.07
CA SER A 28 14.90 -5.77 6.29
C SER A 28 14.34 -6.31 4.97
N LEU A 29 14.53 -5.58 3.86
CA LEU A 29 14.06 -5.96 2.52
C LEU A 29 14.98 -7.00 1.85
N THR A 30 15.03 -8.21 2.41
CA THR A 30 15.76 -9.32 1.80
C THR A 30 15.16 -9.73 0.45
N PRO A 31 15.94 -10.31 -0.47
CA PRO A 31 15.41 -10.77 -1.76
C PRO A 31 14.20 -11.73 -1.65
N ASN A 32 14.22 -12.63 -0.66
CA ASN A 32 13.10 -13.54 -0.41
C ASN A 32 11.82 -12.79 0.00
N LEU A 33 11.96 -11.76 0.84
CA LEU A 33 10.82 -10.94 1.23
C LEU A 33 10.27 -10.15 0.03
N GLN A 34 11.15 -9.58 -0.80
CA GLN A 34 10.74 -8.89 -2.02
C GLN A 34 9.92 -9.82 -2.93
N ILE A 35 10.37 -11.06 -3.11
CA ILE A 35 9.66 -12.08 -3.90
C ILE A 35 8.31 -12.44 -3.26
N GLN A 36 8.25 -12.60 -1.93
CA GLN A 36 6.98 -12.88 -1.24
C GLN A 36 5.98 -11.75 -1.42
N ILE A 37 6.42 -10.51 -1.22
CA ILE A 37 5.57 -9.33 -1.36
C ILE A 37 5.14 -9.17 -2.83
N GLN A 38 6.08 -9.27 -3.78
CA GLN A 38 5.78 -9.21 -5.20
C GLN A 38 4.83 -10.34 -5.62
N SER A 39 4.99 -11.56 -5.09
CA SER A 39 4.10 -12.70 -5.38
C SER A 39 2.70 -12.48 -4.82
N ALA A 40 2.58 -11.94 -3.60
CA ALA A 40 1.30 -11.57 -2.99
C ALA A 40 0.58 -10.52 -3.82
N PHE A 41 1.29 -9.54 -4.41
CA PHE A 41 0.70 -8.56 -5.31
C PHE A 41 0.44 -9.09 -6.73
N SER A 42 1.28 -10.00 -7.23
CA SER A 42 1.13 -10.60 -8.57
C SER A 42 -0.04 -11.56 -8.67
N THR A 43 -0.38 -12.27 -7.58
CA THR A 43 -1.57 -13.14 -7.54
C THR A 43 -2.89 -12.36 -7.66
N LEU A 44 -2.85 -11.04 -7.39
CA LEU A 44 -3.99 -10.12 -7.52
C LEU A 44 -4.12 -9.55 -8.94
N SER A 45 -3.02 -9.54 -9.70
CA SER A 45 -2.95 -9.07 -11.09
C SER A 45 -3.54 -10.06 -12.10
N LYS A 46 -4.56 -10.84 -11.72
CA LYS A 46 -5.28 -11.72 -12.66
C LYS A 46 -6.22 -10.94 -13.60
N ASN A 47 -6.38 -9.64 -13.36
CA ASN A 47 -7.06 -8.75 -14.27
C ASN A 47 -6.03 -8.12 -15.23
N PRO A 48 -6.12 -8.35 -16.55
CA PRO A 48 -5.20 -7.81 -17.54
C PRO A 48 -5.19 -6.27 -17.60
N ASP A 49 -6.20 -5.60 -17.03
CA ASP A 49 -6.29 -4.14 -16.94
C ASP A 49 -5.68 -3.57 -15.64
N THR A 50 -5.03 -4.41 -14.83
CA THR A 50 -4.39 -4.03 -13.57
C THR A 50 -2.89 -3.93 -13.77
N HIS A 51 -2.41 -2.73 -14.08
CA HIS A 51 -0.99 -2.46 -14.21
C HIS A 51 -0.39 -2.14 -12.84
N ILE A 52 0.08 -3.17 -12.14
CA ILE A 52 0.81 -3.01 -10.87
C ILE A 52 2.30 -2.88 -11.18
N VAL A 53 2.85 -1.69 -10.93
CA VAL A 53 4.31 -1.50 -10.96
C VAL A 53 4.84 -1.73 -9.55
N PHE A 54 5.76 -2.68 -9.42
CA PHE A 54 6.49 -2.94 -8.19
C PHE A 54 7.91 -2.41 -8.33
N ASP A 55 8.31 -1.50 -7.46
CA ASP A 55 9.67 -0.99 -7.41
C ASP A 55 10.20 -1.00 -5.96
N THR A 56 11.50 -1.19 -5.81
CA THR A 56 12.15 -1.19 -4.49
C THR A 56 13.29 -0.18 -4.47
N HIS A 57 13.28 0.69 -3.47
CA HIS A 57 14.34 1.66 -3.25
C HIS A 57 15.04 1.39 -1.94
N LYS A 58 16.37 1.32 -1.98
CA LYS A 58 17.21 1.19 -0.78
C LYS A 58 17.83 2.56 -0.47
N ASP A 59 17.33 3.22 0.56
CA ASP A 59 17.86 4.49 1.05
C ASP A 59 18.80 4.23 2.25
N PRO A 60 19.81 5.08 2.52
CA PRO A 60 20.58 5.06 3.76
C PRO A 60 19.77 4.92 5.06
N ILE A 61 18.50 5.36 5.07
CA ILE A 61 17.63 5.46 6.26
C ILE A 61 16.55 4.38 6.31
N ALA A 62 16.03 3.91 5.17
CA ALA A 62 14.95 2.92 5.10
C ALA A 62 14.90 2.23 3.74
N ASP A 63 14.32 1.02 3.72
CA ASP A 63 13.96 0.36 2.47
C ASP A 63 12.51 0.69 2.12
N TRP A 64 12.22 0.87 0.84
CA TRP A 64 10.89 1.25 0.36
C TRP A 64 10.42 0.30 -0.72
N ILE A 65 9.13 -0.01 -0.68
CA ILE A 65 8.43 -0.70 -1.76
C ILE A 65 7.37 0.25 -2.31
N TYR A 66 7.40 0.49 -3.60
CA TYR A 66 6.40 1.30 -4.30
C TYR A 66 5.50 0.41 -5.15
N ILE A 67 4.20 0.70 -5.08
CA ILE A 67 3.15 -0.01 -5.79
C ILE A 67 2.27 1.04 -6.45
N TYR A 68 2.22 1.04 -7.78
CA TYR A 68 1.39 1.97 -8.55
C TYR A 68 0.27 1.17 -9.24
N ALA A 69 -0.98 1.60 -9.10
CA ALA A 69 -2.13 1.03 -9.83
C ALA A 69 -3.31 2.02 -9.85
N GLN A 70 -4.47 1.63 -10.39
CA GLN A 70 -5.68 2.46 -10.25
C GLN A 70 -6.18 2.45 -8.80
N ALA A 71 -6.67 3.58 -8.29
CA ALA A 71 -7.11 3.70 -6.89
C ALA A 71 -8.21 2.70 -6.51
N LYS A 72 -9.17 2.44 -7.41
CA LYS A 72 -10.21 1.40 -7.21
C LYS A 72 -9.61 0.00 -7.04
N GLN A 73 -8.54 -0.30 -7.77
CA GLN A 73 -7.83 -1.58 -7.70
C GLN A 73 -7.00 -1.68 -6.41
N LEU A 74 -6.41 -0.55 -5.97
CA LEU A 74 -5.67 -0.49 -4.71
C LEU A 74 -6.57 -0.60 -3.49
N ASP A 75 -7.79 -0.05 -3.52
CA ASP A 75 -8.77 -0.21 -2.44
C ASP A 75 -9.15 -1.69 -2.26
N ALA A 76 -9.40 -2.40 -3.37
CA ALA A 76 -9.66 -3.83 -3.35
C ALA A 76 -8.45 -4.65 -2.84
N LEU A 77 -7.23 -4.23 -3.19
CA LEU A 77 -5.97 -4.86 -2.79
C LEU A 77 -5.65 -4.61 -1.31
N LEU A 78 -5.92 -3.41 -0.80
CA LEU A 78 -5.83 -3.07 0.61
C LEU A 78 -6.80 -3.92 1.45
N LYS A 79 -8.05 -4.04 0.99
CA LYS A 79 -9.10 -4.83 1.66
C LYS A 79 -8.87 -6.33 1.57
N GLY A 80 -8.35 -6.84 0.45
CA GLY A 80 -8.27 -8.29 0.19
C GLY A 80 -6.95 -8.97 0.51
N THR A 81 -5.82 -8.26 0.47
CA THR A 81 -4.47 -8.89 0.48
C THR A 81 -3.61 -8.41 1.63
N LEU A 82 -3.73 -7.12 1.96
CA LEU A 82 -2.98 -6.53 3.05
C LEU A 82 -3.48 -7.09 4.38
N GLU A 83 -4.79 -7.30 4.58
CA GLU A 83 -5.35 -7.89 5.81
C GLU A 83 -4.70 -9.23 6.24
N PRO A 84 -4.64 -10.29 5.41
CA PRO A 84 -4.09 -11.58 5.83
C PRO A 84 -2.55 -11.60 5.95
N ASN A 85 -1.83 -10.81 5.15
CA ASN A 85 -0.36 -10.84 5.12
C ASN A 85 0.29 -9.75 5.98
N ILE A 86 -0.49 -8.76 6.46
CA ILE A 86 0.03 -7.70 7.35
C ILE A 86 0.59 -8.28 8.62
N SER A 87 0.03 -9.35 9.17
CA SER A 87 0.53 -9.97 10.39
C SER A 87 1.95 -10.52 10.21
N ASP A 88 2.26 -11.07 9.03
CA ASP A 88 3.61 -11.55 8.70
C ASP A 88 4.57 -10.38 8.43
N LEU A 89 4.08 -9.31 7.79
CA LEU A 89 4.85 -8.09 7.56
C LEU A 89 5.04 -7.24 8.83
N LYS A 90 4.16 -7.42 9.81
CA LYS A 90 4.15 -6.77 11.14
C LYS A 90 5.26 -7.24 12.06
N ASN A 91 5.80 -8.44 11.84
CA ASN A 91 6.83 -9.05 12.70
C ASN A 91 8.24 -8.43 12.54
N GLY A 92 8.31 -7.11 12.29
CA GLY A 92 9.55 -6.33 12.39
C GLY A 92 10.09 -5.76 11.08
N ILE A 93 9.30 -5.76 10.00
CA ILE A 93 9.78 -5.29 8.70
C ILE A 93 9.11 -4.00 8.27
N LEU A 94 7.78 -3.87 8.44
CA LEU A 94 7.07 -2.63 8.10
C LEU A 94 7.13 -1.59 9.22
N SER A 95 7.58 -0.39 8.89
CA SER A 95 7.61 0.76 9.79
C SER A 95 6.48 1.76 9.51
N SER A 96 5.96 1.82 8.28
CA SER A 96 4.78 2.63 7.93
C SER A 96 4.22 2.25 6.55
N ILE A 97 2.94 2.49 6.32
CA ILE A 97 2.27 2.34 5.02
C ILE A 97 1.81 3.73 4.59
N TYR A 98 2.12 4.14 3.37
CA TYR A 98 1.60 5.36 2.76
C TYR A 98 0.68 4.97 1.61
N PHE A 99 -0.45 5.64 1.51
CA PHE A 99 -1.41 5.44 0.45
C PHE A 99 -1.85 6.80 -0.09
N ALA A 100 -1.73 7.00 -1.39
CA ALA A 100 -2.17 8.21 -2.05
C ALA A 100 -3.11 7.87 -3.22
N TYR A 101 -4.15 8.66 -3.42
CA TYR A 101 -5.12 8.42 -4.51
C TYR A 101 -5.78 9.71 -4.98
N GLU A 102 -6.13 9.78 -6.27
CA GLU A 102 -6.91 10.89 -6.80
C GLU A 102 -8.32 10.96 -6.20
N GLU A 103 -8.78 12.17 -5.88
CA GLU A 103 -10.12 12.43 -5.36
C GLU A 103 -11.21 11.78 -6.25
N GLY A 104 -12.22 11.18 -5.62
CA GLY A 104 -13.34 10.51 -6.29
C GLY A 104 -13.05 9.11 -6.84
N GLU A 105 -11.79 8.65 -6.80
CA GLU A 105 -11.41 7.36 -7.36
C GLU A 105 -11.43 6.21 -6.34
N MET A 106 -11.39 6.53 -5.04
CA MET A 106 -11.60 5.56 -3.97
C MET A 106 -13.07 5.56 -3.52
N GLY A 107 -13.66 4.38 -3.34
CA GLY A 107 -15.08 4.25 -3.01
C GLY A 107 -15.44 4.78 -1.62
N ASP A 108 -14.79 4.27 -0.57
CA ASP A 108 -14.98 4.73 0.81
C ASP A 108 -13.64 4.62 1.58
N PRO A 109 -12.90 5.73 1.69
CA PRO A 109 -11.63 5.78 2.40
C PRO A 109 -11.77 5.48 3.90
N GLU A 110 -12.87 5.90 4.53
CA GLU A 110 -13.11 5.71 5.97
C GLU A 110 -13.35 4.24 6.31
N GLN A 111 -14.03 3.50 5.43
CA GLN A 111 -14.19 2.07 5.59
C GLN A 111 -12.84 1.34 5.52
N THR A 112 -11.96 1.75 4.62
CA THR A 112 -10.62 1.17 4.47
C THR A 112 -9.75 1.48 5.68
N ILE A 113 -9.78 2.71 6.18
CA ILE A 113 -9.16 3.14 7.44
C ILE A 113 -9.64 2.26 8.60
N LYS A 114 -10.96 2.08 8.74
CA LYS A 114 -11.56 1.30 9.82
C LYS A 114 -11.13 -0.17 9.77
N LEU A 115 -11.16 -0.78 8.58
CA LEU A 115 -10.74 -2.16 8.36
C LEU A 115 -9.26 -2.38 8.71
N LEU A 116 -8.40 -1.47 8.28
CA LEU A 116 -6.98 -1.53 8.60
C LEU A 116 -6.72 -1.32 10.09
N SER A 117 -7.48 -0.41 10.73
CA SER A 117 -7.36 -0.13 12.18
C SER A 117 -7.79 -1.30 13.06
N GLN A 118 -8.81 -2.06 12.64
CA GLN A 118 -9.25 -3.27 13.33
C GLN A 118 -8.17 -4.35 13.41
N ASN A 119 -7.19 -4.31 12.49
CA ASN A 119 -6.05 -5.21 12.50
C ASN A 119 -4.90 -4.72 13.39
N GLY A 120 -5.09 -3.68 14.20
CA GLY A 120 -4.06 -3.12 15.10
C GLY A 120 -3.03 -2.24 14.36
N LEU A 121 -3.46 -1.60 13.28
CA LEU A 121 -2.72 -0.54 12.58
C LEU A 121 -3.27 0.81 13.05
N GLU A 122 -2.42 1.84 13.05
CA GLU A 122 -2.88 3.20 13.37
C GLU A 122 -3.06 3.95 12.07
N SER A 123 -4.20 4.58 11.85
CA SER A 123 -4.52 5.20 10.56
C SER A 123 -4.67 6.71 10.70
N TYR A 124 -4.09 7.43 9.76
CA TYR A 124 -4.08 8.89 9.68
C TYR A 124 -4.53 9.29 8.28
N LEU A 125 -5.57 10.10 8.17
CA LEU A 125 -6.03 10.66 6.90
C LEU A 125 -5.58 12.11 6.79
N LEU A 126 -4.88 12.43 5.70
CA LEU A 126 -4.41 13.77 5.36
C LEU A 126 -5.14 14.25 4.10
N THR A 127 -5.55 15.51 4.13
CA THR A 127 -6.04 16.25 2.96
C THR A 127 -4.91 17.16 2.46
N ALA A 128 -4.72 17.22 1.14
CA ALA A 128 -3.69 18.04 0.51
C ALA A 128 -4.06 19.52 0.44
#